data_AF-A0A2V8KPJ7-F1
#
_entry.id   AF-A0A2V8KPJ7-F1
#
_cell.length_a   1.000
_cell.length_b   1.000
_cell.length_c   1.000
_cell.angle_alpha   90.00
_cell.angle_beta   90.00
_cell.angle_gamma   90.00
#
_symmetry.space_group_name_H-M   'P 1'
#
loop_
_entity.id
_entity.type
_entity.pdbx_description
1 polymer ?
#
loop_
_entity_poly.entity_id
_entity_poly.type
_entity_poly.pdbx_seq_one_letter_code
_entity_poly.pdbx_strand_id
1 'polypeptide(L)'
;MAGNVKPIPEGYHSVTPYLYVKGAAKALEFYKQALGATEKFRMPMADGRVGHAEISIGDSVVMLADEFPERNVRGPQTLGGVSSSLMIYVEDVDATGQRFLNAGGKVQRPIQNQFYGDRSGTFEDPFGHVWVISTHIEDLSPEEVARRAPKE
;
A
#
# COMPACT_ATOMS: atom_id res chain seq x y z
N MET A 1 -15.62 -32.10 -22.87
CA MET A 1 -16.39 -30.91 -22.42
C MET A 1 -15.73 -30.42 -21.14
N ALA A 2 -14.77 -29.50 -21.27
CA ALA A 2 -14.12 -28.87 -20.11
C ALA A 2 -15.06 -27.78 -19.57
N GLY A 3 -15.34 -27.80 -18.27
CA GLY A 3 -16.17 -26.77 -17.63
C GLY A 3 -15.51 -25.40 -17.74
N ASN A 4 -16.25 -24.42 -18.25
CA ASN A 4 -15.88 -23.01 -18.31
C ASN A 4 -15.79 -22.44 -16.87
N VAL A 5 -14.58 -22.17 -16.35
CA VAL A 5 -14.36 -21.55 -15.01
C VAL A 5 -13.39 -20.36 -15.15
N LYS A 6 -13.73 -19.20 -14.54
CA LYS A 6 -12.99 -17.91 -14.63
C LYS A 6 -11.60 -17.98 -13.91
N PRO A 7 -10.45 -17.70 -14.56
CA PRO A 7 -9.10 -17.85 -13.96
C PRO A 7 -8.69 -16.77 -12.95
N ILE A 8 -9.30 -15.58 -12.99
CA ILE A 8 -9.21 -14.56 -11.93
C ILE A 8 -10.65 -14.04 -11.69
N PRO A 9 -11.18 -14.10 -10.46
CA PRO A 9 -12.52 -13.61 -10.08
C PRO A 9 -12.61 -12.11 -9.83
N GLU A 10 -13.85 -11.63 -9.74
CA GLU A 10 -14.18 -10.20 -9.68
C GLU A 10 -13.68 -9.53 -8.39
N GLY A 11 -12.85 -8.48 -8.57
CA GLY A 11 -12.10 -7.74 -7.54
C GLY A 11 -10.59 -7.60 -7.85
N TYR A 12 -10.04 -8.57 -8.60
CA TYR A 12 -8.75 -8.66 -9.33
C TYR A 12 -7.45 -8.05 -8.77
N HIS A 13 -6.39 -8.89 -8.65
CA HIS A 13 -4.98 -8.49 -8.80
C HIS A 13 -4.17 -9.52 -9.62
N SER A 14 -3.38 -9.03 -10.59
CA SER A 14 -2.32 -9.76 -11.33
C SER A 14 -0.99 -8.99 -11.37
N VAL A 15 -0.99 -7.80 -10.78
CA VAL A 15 0.14 -6.87 -10.71
C VAL A 15 0.65 -6.87 -9.28
N THR A 16 1.97 -7.02 -9.13
CA THR A 16 2.65 -6.94 -7.83
C THR A 16 3.49 -5.67 -7.81
N PRO A 17 3.18 -4.67 -6.97
CA PRO A 17 3.99 -3.46 -6.89
C PRO A 17 5.38 -3.81 -6.37
N TYR A 18 6.38 -3.11 -6.91
CA TYR A 18 7.77 -3.23 -6.47
C TYR A 18 8.22 -1.88 -5.90
N LEU A 19 8.47 -1.83 -4.60
CA LEU A 19 8.86 -0.62 -3.89
C LEU A 19 10.38 -0.55 -3.76
N TYR A 20 10.96 0.57 -4.20
CA TYR A 20 12.35 0.89 -3.91
C TYR A 20 12.41 1.86 -2.75
N VAL A 21 13.30 1.59 -1.79
CA VAL A 21 13.40 2.34 -0.54
C VAL A 21 14.86 2.50 -0.10
N LYS A 22 15.15 3.51 0.70
CA LYS A 22 16.41 3.59 1.45
C LYS A 22 16.28 2.76 2.72
N GLY A 23 16.95 1.62 2.79
CA GLY A 23 16.93 0.73 3.95
C GLY A 23 15.75 -0.23 3.93
N ALA A 24 15.68 -1.13 2.96
CA ALA A 24 14.58 -2.08 2.81
C ALA A 24 14.39 -3.01 4.01
N ALA A 25 15.47 -3.38 4.72
CA ALA A 25 15.34 -4.13 5.97
C ALA A 25 14.50 -3.39 7.02
N LYS A 26 14.60 -2.06 7.11
CA LYS A 26 13.77 -1.24 8.00
C LYS A 26 12.33 -1.13 7.48
N ALA A 27 12.16 -1.06 6.16
CA ALA A 27 10.84 -1.04 5.55
C ALA A 27 10.05 -2.33 5.82
N LEU A 28 10.72 -3.48 5.77
CA LEU A 28 10.14 -4.77 6.14
C LEU A 28 9.59 -4.75 7.57
N GLU A 29 10.36 -4.24 8.54
CA GLU A 29 9.90 -4.13 9.93
C GLU A 29 8.78 -3.10 10.10
N PHE A 30 8.85 -1.98 9.39
CA PHE A 30 7.78 -0.99 9.37
C PHE A 30 6.45 -1.60 8.88
N TYR A 31 6.45 -2.29 7.73
CA TYR A 31 5.21 -2.85 7.19
C TYR A 31 4.65 -3.99 8.06
N LYS A 32 5.50 -4.76 8.74
CA LYS A 32 5.06 -5.73 9.77
C LYS A 32 4.28 -5.04 10.89
N GLN A 33 4.82 -3.95 11.42
CA GLN A 33 4.22 -3.22 12.56
C GLN A 33 2.99 -2.40 12.16
N ALA A 34 3.08 -1.68 11.03
CA ALA A 34 2.06 -0.74 10.57
C ALA A 34 0.85 -1.45 9.96
N LEU A 35 1.11 -2.43 9.08
CA LEU A 35 0.12 -3.03 8.20
C LEU A 35 -0.09 -4.52 8.47
N GLY A 36 0.55 -5.08 9.50
CA GLY A 36 0.47 -6.51 9.79
C GLY A 36 1.10 -7.37 8.69
N ALA A 37 2.04 -6.81 7.93
CA ALA A 37 2.63 -7.51 6.81
C ALA A 37 3.38 -8.76 7.27
N THR A 38 3.33 -9.82 6.46
CA THR A 38 4.11 -11.04 6.70
C THR A 38 5.21 -11.15 5.65
N GLU A 39 6.45 -11.27 6.09
CA GLU A 39 7.58 -11.51 5.19
C GLU A 39 7.52 -12.92 4.61
N LYS A 40 7.61 -13.02 3.29
CA LYS A 40 7.58 -14.28 2.54
C LYS A 40 8.97 -14.70 2.09
N PHE A 41 9.77 -13.72 1.65
CA PHE A 41 11.07 -13.97 1.07
C PHE A 41 12.00 -12.78 1.23
N ARG A 42 13.31 -13.04 1.34
CA ARG A 42 14.35 -12.02 1.41
C ARG A 42 15.66 -12.53 0.80
N MET A 43 16.24 -11.74 -0.10
CA MET A 43 17.57 -11.92 -0.67
C MET A 43 18.51 -10.82 -0.15
N PRO A 44 19.33 -11.11 0.87
CA PRO A 44 20.35 -10.18 1.32
C PRO A 44 21.51 -10.11 0.32
N MET A 45 22.17 -8.96 0.28
CA MET A 45 23.41 -8.73 -0.46
C MET A 45 24.61 -8.66 0.48
N ALA A 46 25.81 -8.87 -0.07
CA ALA A 46 27.06 -8.89 0.69
C ALA A 46 27.38 -7.56 1.39
N ASP A 47 26.86 -6.44 0.88
CA ASP A 47 27.02 -5.10 1.46
C ASP A 47 25.96 -4.78 2.54
N GLY A 48 25.12 -5.75 2.91
CA GLY A 48 24.08 -5.59 3.93
C GLY A 48 22.76 -5.02 3.41
N ARG A 49 22.66 -4.63 2.13
CA ARG A 49 21.40 -4.23 1.50
C ARG A 49 20.52 -5.46 1.21
N VAL A 50 19.24 -5.22 1.00
CA VAL A 50 18.27 -6.19 0.50
C VAL A 50 18.16 -6.00 -1.00
N GLY A 51 18.60 -6.99 -1.78
CA GLY A 51 18.50 -6.95 -3.23
C GLY A 51 17.07 -7.25 -3.73
N HIS A 52 16.31 -8.02 -2.95
CA HIS A 52 14.90 -8.31 -3.20
C HIS A 52 14.25 -8.87 -1.93
N ALA A 53 13.00 -8.54 -1.70
CA ALA A 53 12.15 -9.15 -0.69
C ALA A 53 10.70 -9.13 -1.13
N GLU A 54 9.90 -9.99 -0.50
CA GLU A 54 8.46 -10.10 -0.71
C GLU A 54 7.76 -10.08 0.64
N ILE A 55 6.70 -9.27 0.75
CA ILE A 55 5.79 -9.27 1.89
C ILE A 55 4.36 -9.50 1.40
N SER A 56 3.52 -10.07 2.26
CA SER A 56 2.07 -10.11 2.06
C SER A 56 1.37 -9.13 2.98
N ILE A 57 0.41 -8.39 2.43
CA ILE A 57 -0.51 -7.50 3.14
C ILE A 57 -1.93 -7.88 2.68
N GLY A 58 -2.75 -8.40 3.59
CA GLY A 58 -4.00 -9.05 3.19
C GLY A 58 -3.73 -10.23 2.26
N ASP A 59 -4.38 -10.24 1.10
CA ASP A 59 -4.18 -11.24 0.03
C ASP A 59 -3.16 -10.80 -1.05
N SER A 60 -2.60 -9.60 -0.92
CA SER A 60 -1.72 -8.99 -1.90
C SER A 60 -0.25 -9.21 -1.56
N VAL A 61 0.57 -9.43 -2.59
CA VAL A 61 2.03 -9.42 -2.46
C VAL A 61 2.54 -8.03 -2.80
N VAL A 62 3.53 -7.54 -2.05
CA VAL A 62 4.32 -6.36 -2.35
C VAL A 62 5.78 -6.77 -2.38
N MET A 63 6.45 -6.49 -3.49
CA MET A 63 7.89 -6.68 -3.62
C MET A 63 8.60 -5.41 -3.18
N LEU A 64 9.80 -5.54 -2.64
CA LEU A 64 10.64 -4.40 -2.32
C LEU A 64 12.13 -4.72 -2.33
N ALA A 65 12.94 -3.69 -2.54
CA ALA A 65 14.39 -3.76 -2.45
C ALA A 65 14.95 -2.42 -1.96
N ASP A 66 16.20 -2.47 -1.50
CA ASP A 66 16.97 -1.24 -1.37
C ASP A 66 17.10 -0.55 -2.73
N GLU A 67 17.22 0.76 -2.72
CA GLU A 67 17.55 1.50 -3.94
C GLU A 67 19.02 1.31 -4.36
N PHE A 68 19.23 1.41 -5.67
CA PHE A 68 20.55 1.42 -6.33
C PHE A 68 20.57 2.60 -7.31
N PRO A 69 20.75 3.85 -6.83
CA PRO A 69 20.73 5.04 -7.67
C PRO A 69 21.72 4.98 -8.84
N GLU A 70 22.85 4.30 -8.64
CA GLU A 70 23.89 4.00 -9.62
C GLU A 70 23.42 3.08 -10.77
N ARG A 71 22.32 2.33 -10.56
CA ARG A 71 21.64 1.49 -11.56
C ARG A 71 20.28 2.05 -11.98
N ASN A 72 20.01 3.32 -11.65
CA ASN A 72 18.73 3.98 -11.88
C ASN A 72 17.53 3.30 -11.19
N VAL A 73 17.78 2.58 -10.09
CA VAL A 73 16.74 2.04 -9.20
C VAL A 73 16.63 3.00 -8.03
N ARG A 74 15.53 3.76 -7.93
CA ARG A 74 15.42 4.90 -7.01
C ARG A 74 14.08 4.89 -6.28
N GLY A 75 14.12 5.13 -4.98
CA GLY A 75 12.93 5.29 -4.16
C GLY A 75 12.43 6.74 -4.11
N PRO A 76 11.26 6.97 -3.49
CA PRO A 76 10.64 8.30 -3.41
C PRO A 76 11.55 9.38 -2.81
N GLN A 77 12.29 9.04 -1.75
CA GLN A 77 13.24 9.95 -1.10
C GLN A 77 14.37 10.42 -2.01
N THR A 78 14.78 9.62 -2.99
CA THR A 78 15.81 10.01 -3.98
C THR A 78 15.21 10.75 -5.15
N LEU A 79 13.96 10.44 -5.51
CA LEU A 79 13.24 11.10 -6.60
C LEU A 79 12.60 12.43 -6.19
N GLY A 80 12.42 12.68 -4.90
CA GLY A 80 11.75 13.88 -4.38
C GLY A 80 10.22 13.81 -4.40
N GLY A 81 9.65 12.63 -4.55
CA GLY A 81 8.20 12.42 -4.58
C GLY A 81 7.78 11.07 -5.15
N VAL A 82 6.47 10.87 -5.29
CA VAL A 82 5.86 9.69 -5.89
C VAL A 82 4.96 10.08 -7.06
N SER A 83 4.85 9.20 -8.04
CA SER A 83 3.87 9.30 -9.14
C SER A 83 2.66 8.38 -8.94
N SER A 84 2.65 7.58 -7.88
CA SER A 84 1.61 6.58 -7.61
C SER A 84 1.44 6.38 -6.11
N SER A 85 0.27 5.89 -5.71
CA SER A 85 -0.02 5.48 -4.34
C SER A 85 -0.46 4.02 -4.32
N LEU A 86 -0.26 3.35 -3.19
CA LEU A 86 -0.81 2.03 -2.93
C LEU A 86 -2.11 2.19 -2.16
N MET A 87 -3.20 1.64 -2.69
CA MET A 87 -4.50 1.62 -2.03
C MET A 87 -4.75 0.23 -1.46
N ILE A 88 -5.12 0.15 -0.18
CA ILE A 88 -5.51 -1.10 0.47
C ILE A 88 -6.84 -0.92 1.19
N TYR A 89 -7.64 -1.99 1.17
CA TYR A 89 -8.77 -2.13 2.07
C TYR A 89 -8.37 -2.88 3.33
N VAL A 90 -8.89 -2.44 4.47
CA VAL A 90 -8.70 -3.03 5.79
C VAL A 90 -10.03 -3.08 6.54
N GLU A 91 -10.13 -3.97 7.52
CA GLU A 91 -11.34 -4.11 8.34
C GLU A 91 -11.62 -2.86 9.18
N ASP A 92 -10.58 -2.20 9.68
CA ASP A 92 -10.68 -0.98 10.50
C ASP A 92 -9.57 0.01 10.13
N VAL A 93 -9.95 1.05 9.40
CA VAL A 93 -9.07 2.14 8.95
C VAL A 93 -8.58 3.02 10.09
N ASP A 94 -9.36 3.22 11.15
CA ASP A 94 -8.97 4.07 12.28
C ASP A 94 -7.88 3.38 13.11
N ALA A 95 -8.09 2.10 13.45
CA ALA A 95 -7.11 1.30 14.16
C ALA A 95 -5.83 1.11 13.33
N THR A 96 -5.97 0.84 12.03
CA THR A 96 -4.82 0.67 11.13
C THR A 96 -4.06 1.98 10.93
N GLY A 97 -4.75 3.09 10.74
CA GLY A 97 -4.16 4.43 10.67
C GLY A 97 -3.36 4.75 11.92
N GLN A 98 -3.90 4.47 13.11
CA GLN A 98 -3.16 4.71 14.36
C GLN A 98 -1.89 3.85 14.47
N ARG A 99 -1.95 2.56 14.08
CA ARG A 99 -0.74 1.71 14.02
C ARG A 99 0.30 2.24 13.04
N PHE A 100 -0.15 2.70 11.87
CA PHE A 100 0.71 3.27 10.84
C PHE A 100 1.48 4.49 11.36
N LEU A 101 0.80 5.38 12.09
CA LEU A 101 1.42 6.54 12.74
C LEU A 101 2.39 6.14 13.85
N ASN A 102 2.00 5.18 14.71
CA ASN A 102 2.85 4.69 15.79
C ASN A 102 4.16 4.05 15.26
N ALA A 103 4.11 3.43 14.08
CA ALA A 103 5.28 2.87 13.41
C ALA A 103 6.17 3.93 12.73
N GLY A 104 5.78 5.21 12.76
CA GLY A 104 6.55 6.33 12.22
C GLY A 104 6.04 6.89 10.89
N GLY A 105 4.89 6.43 10.39
CA GLY A 105 4.22 7.03 9.26
C GLY A 105 3.62 8.40 9.59
N LYS A 106 3.19 9.13 8.55
CA LYS A 106 2.61 10.47 8.67
C LYS A 106 1.26 10.54 7.98
N VAL A 107 0.35 11.35 8.51
CA VAL A 107 -0.91 11.68 7.83
C VAL A 107 -0.64 12.73 6.75
N GLN A 108 -1.02 12.44 5.51
CA GLN A 108 -1.13 13.45 4.45
C GLN A 108 -2.57 13.98 4.34
N ARG A 109 -3.56 13.08 4.43
CA ARG A 109 -4.99 13.42 4.48
C ARG A 109 -5.64 12.66 5.64
N PRO A 110 -6.34 13.35 6.56
CA PRO A 110 -6.95 12.71 7.71
C PRO A 110 -8.03 11.72 7.28
N ILE A 111 -8.27 10.71 8.12
CA ILE A 111 -9.33 9.73 7.89
C ILE A 111 -10.69 10.43 7.96
N GLN A 112 -11.48 10.29 6.89
CA GLN A 112 -12.83 10.83 6.82
C GLN A 112 -13.75 9.89 6.04
N ASN A 113 -15.05 9.98 6.32
CA ASN A 113 -16.06 9.34 5.49
C ASN A 113 -16.11 10.04 4.13
N GLN A 114 -16.06 9.25 3.08
CA GLN A 114 -16.01 9.68 1.70
C GLN A 114 -17.40 9.61 1.09
N PHE A 115 -17.68 10.49 0.13
CA PHE A 115 -18.99 10.56 -0.53
C PHE A 115 -19.37 9.26 -1.26
N TYR A 116 -18.39 8.41 -1.57
CA TYR A 116 -18.52 7.14 -2.28
C TYR A 116 -18.61 5.90 -1.38
N GLY A 117 -18.88 6.07 -0.07
CA GLY A 117 -19.20 4.94 0.82
C GLY A 117 -18.01 4.30 1.53
N ASP A 118 -16.80 4.83 1.33
CA ASP A 118 -15.62 4.43 2.08
C ASP A 118 -15.33 5.37 3.24
N ARG A 119 -14.60 4.89 4.23
CA ARG A 119 -13.86 5.69 5.19
C ARG A 119 -12.38 5.54 4.89
N SER A 120 -11.71 6.64 4.55
CA SER A 120 -10.37 6.59 3.98
C SER A 120 -9.47 7.69 4.53
N GLY A 121 -8.19 7.36 4.68
CA GLY A 121 -7.10 8.31 4.94
C GLY A 121 -5.94 8.11 3.98
N THR A 122 -5.11 9.15 3.80
CA THR A 122 -3.87 9.09 3.01
C THR A 122 -2.68 9.31 3.92
N PHE A 123 -1.71 8.42 3.83
CA PHE A 123 -0.54 8.37 4.71
C PHE A 123 0.74 8.29 3.89
N GLU A 124 1.83 8.80 4.45
CA GLU A 124 3.18 8.65 3.92
C GLU A 124 3.98 7.75 4.85
N ASP A 125 4.61 6.71 4.33
CA ASP A 125 5.52 5.89 5.12
C ASP A 125 6.89 6.57 5.31
N PRO A 126 7.75 6.09 6.23
CA PRO A 126 9.07 6.68 6.47
C PRO A 126 10.00 6.71 5.25
N PHE A 127 9.67 5.99 4.18
CA PHE A 127 10.45 5.85 2.95
C PHE A 127 9.88 6.70 1.80
N GLY A 128 8.81 7.45 2.07
CA GLY A 128 8.18 8.41 1.17
C GLY A 128 7.13 7.80 0.24
N HIS A 129 6.76 6.52 0.38
CA HIS A 129 5.65 5.97 -0.39
C HIS A 129 4.32 6.42 0.21
N VAL A 130 3.34 6.63 -0.67
CA VAL A 130 2.00 7.08 -0.30
C VAL A 130 1.05 5.90 -0.27
N TRP A 131 0.35 5.76 0.85
CA TRP A 131 -0.64 4.72 1.12
C TRP A 131 -2.01 5.35 1.30
N VAL A 132 -3.00 4.85 0.58
CA VAL A 132 -4.41 5.11 0.85
C VAL A 132 -4.94 3.88 1.58
N ILE A 133 -5.43 4.07 2.80
CA ILE A 133 -5.96 3.00 3.64
C ILE A 133 -7.43 3.27 3.83
N SER A 134 -8.27 2.28 3.51
CA SER A 134 -9.71 2.45 3.49
C SER A 134 -10.45 1.28 4.12
N THR A 135 -11.62 1.57 4.67
CA THR A 135 -12.63 0.58 5.03
C THR A 135 -13.90 0.93 4.26
N HIS A 136 -14.47 -0.04 3.55
CA HIS A 136 -15.77 0.15 2.94
C HIS A 136 -16.86 0.13 4.02
N ILE A 137 -17.67 1.18 4.13
CA ILE A 137 -18.64 1.36 5.23
C ILE A 137 -20.10 1.43 4.75
N GLU A 138 -20.35 1.66 3.47
CA GLU A 138 -21.70 1.79 2.92
C GLU A 138 -21.74 1.41 1.43
N ASP A 139 -22.60 0.44 1.07
CA ASP A 139 -22.92 0.12 -0.31
C ASP A 139 -23.78 1.24 -0.93
N LEU A 140 -23.34 1.80 -2.06
CA LEU A 140 -24.04 2.88 -2.77
C LEU A 140 -24.22 2.56 -4.24
N SER A 141 -25.36 2.93 -4.82
CA SER A 141 -25.51 2.91 -6.27
C SER A 141 -24.63 3.99 -6.92
N PRO A 142 -24.26 3.83 -8.20
CA PRO A 142 -23.59 4.89 -8.95
C PRO A 142 -24.36 6.22 -8.94
N GLU A 143 -25.70 6.19 -8.95
CA GLU A 143 -26.52 7.41 -8.85
C GLU A 143 -26.40 8.08 -7.47
N GLU A 144 -26.39 7.31 -6.37
CA GLU A 144 -26.16 7.88 -5.05
C GLU A 144 -24.78 8.51 -4.91
N VAL A 145 -23.73 7.84 -5.42
CA VAL A 145 -22.37 8.39 -5.42
C VAL A 145 -22.32 9.70 -6.21
N ALA A 146 -22.90 9.73 -7.41
CA ALA A 146 -22.95 10.94 -8.25
C ALA A 146 -23.72 12.09 -7.56
N ARG A 147 -24.79 11.78 -6.83
CA ARG A 147 -25.57 12.78 -6.07
C ARG A 147 -24.80 13.36 -4.88
N ARG A 148 -24.00 12.53 -4.19
CA ARG A 148 -23.21 12.92 -3.00
C ARG A 148 -21.89 13.61 -3.36
N ALA A 149 -21.40 13.41 -4.59
CA ALA A 149 -20.15 13.99 -5.06
C ALA A 149 -20.15 15.53 -4.86
N PRO A 150 -19.03 16.12 -4.39
CA PRO A 150 -18.89 17.57 -4.30
C PRO A 150 -19.15 18.22 -5.65
N LYS A 151 -19.96 19.28 -5.66
CA LYS A 151 -20.09 20.15 -6.83
C LYS A 151 -18.99 21.19 -6.72
N GLU A 152 -18.11 21.23 -7.71
CA GLU A 152 -17.07 22.25 -7.83
C GLU A 152 -17.66 23.68 -7.81
#